data_AF-A0A0B2RHM4-F1
#
_entry.id   AF-A0A0B2RHM4-F1
#
_cell.length_a   1.000
_cell.length_b   1.000
_cell.length_c   1.000
_cell.angle_alpha   90.00
_cell.angle_beta   90.00
_cell.angle_gamma   90.00
#
_symmetry.space_group_name_H-M   'P 1'
#
loop_
_entity.id
_entity.type
_entity.pdbx_description
1 polymer ?
#
loop_
_entity_poly.entity_id
_entity_poly.type
_entity_poly.pdbx_seq_one_letter_code
_entity_poly.pdbx_strand_id
1 'polypeptide(L)' 'DYRPISLIGCVYKILSKVLANRLALVLPRLIDERQTAFLKGRHILHGVMIANEVLAEAKFKNTPCMVFKVNFEK' A
#
# COMPACT_ATOMS: atom_id res chain seq x y z
N ASP A 1 -11.60 -19.07 -8.43
CA ASP A 1 -12.44 -18.43 -7.40
C ASP A 1 -12.97 -17.08 -7.83
N TYR A 2 -14.27 -16.87 -7.62
CA TYR A 2 -14.91 -15.57 -7.85
C TYR A 2 -14.66 -14.63 -6.66
N ARG A 3 -14.41 -13.35 -6.94
CA ARG A 3 -14.37 -12.29 -5.92
C ARG A 3 -15.67 -11.48 -5.99
N PRO A 4 -16.69 -11.80 -5.17
CA PRO A 4 -17.95 -11.05 -5.20
C PRO A 4 -17.73 -9.59 -4.81
N ILE A 5 -18.42 -8.67 -5.50
CA ILE A 5 -18.43 -7.24 -5.21
C ILE A 5 -19.78 -6.91 -4.57
N SER A 6 -19.76 -6.36 -3.35
CA SER A 6 -20.98 -5.92 -2.68
C SER A 6 -21.50 -4.63 -3.31
N LEU A 7 -22.68 -4.68 -3.93
CA LEU A 7 -23.35 -3.51 -4.49
C LEU A 7 -24.21 -2.82 -3.42
N ILE A 8 -23.56 -2.17 -2.45
CA ILE A 8 -24.26 -1.45 -1.37
C ILE A 8 -24.85 -0.13 -1.92
N GLY A 9 -25.98 0.31 -1.34
CA GLY A 9 -26.67 1.55 -1.71
C GLY A 9 -25.80 2.82 -1.63
N CYS A 10 -26.21 3.86 -2.36
CA CYS A 10 -25.45 5.10 -2.53
C CYS A 10 -25.15 5.83 -1.21
N VAL A 11 -26.10 5.84 -0.26
CA VAL A 11 -25.95 6.50 1.05
C VAL A 11 -24.74 5.95 1.82
N TYR A 12 -24.58 4.63 1.84
CA TYR A 12 -23.47 3.99 2.53
C TYR A 12 -22.11 4.34 1.89
N LYS A 13 -22.07 4.41 0.55
CA LYS A 13 -20.86 4.82 -0.19
C LYS A 13 -20.48 6.27 0.14
N ILE A 14 -21.46 7.17 0.27
CA ILE A 14 -21.23 8.58 0.67
C ILE A 14 -20.66 8.64 2.09
N LEU A 15 -21.29 7.98 3.06
CA LEU A 15 -20.81 7.95 4.45
C LEU A 15 -19.38 7.39 4.54
N SER A 16 -19.12 6.28 3.86
CA SER A 16 -17.80 5.65 3.79
C SER A 16 -16.74 6.60 3.21
N LYS A 17 -17.10 7.35 2.17
CA LYS A 17 -16.20 8.33 1.55
C LYS A 17 -15.88 9.50 2.47
N VAL A 18 -16.87 10.01 3.21
CA VAL A 18 -16.66 11.07 4.21
C VAL A 18 -15.69 10.61 5.29
N LEU A 19 -15.88 9.40 5.83
CA LEU A 19 -14.98 8.82 6.83
C LEU A 19 -13.57 8.63 6.28
N ALA A 20 -13.43 8.06 5.09
CA ALA A 20 -12.13 7.86 4.45
C ALA A 20 -11.37 9.18 4.24
N ASN A 21 -12.07 10.25 3.82
CA ASN A 21 -11.47 11.56 3.64
C ASN A 21 -10.99 12.17 4.97
N ARG A 22 -11.71 11.95 6.08
CA ARG A 22 -11.29 12.40 7.42
C ARG A 22 -10.05 11.64 7.90
N LEU A 23 -10.03 10.31 7.72
CA LEU A 23 -8.88 9.47 8.08
C LEU A 23 -7.62 9.79 7.27
N ALA A 24 -7.79 10.17 6.00
CA ALA A 24 -6.68 10.54 5.13
C ALA A 24 -5.84 11.72 5.67
N LEU A 25 -6.40 12.56 6.55
CA LEU A 25 -5.67 13.69 7.16
C LEU A 25 -4.71 13.25 8.27
N VAL A 26 -5.01 12.15 8.96
CA VAL A 26 -4.23 11.66 10.12
C VAL A 26 -3.32 10.49 9.75
N LEU A 27 -3.69 9.72 8.73
CA LEU A 27 -2.93 8.56 8.25
C LEU A 27 -1.45 8.85 8.00
N PRO A 28 -1.03 9.96 7.36
CA PRO A 28 0.38 10.25 7.12
C PRO A 28 1.25 10.34 8.39
N ARG A 29 0.65 10.60 9.56
CA ARG A 29 1.36 10.66 10.85
C ARG A 29 1.40 9.31 11.58
N LEU A 30 0.54 8.36 11.18
CA LEU A 30 0.39 7.07 11.86
C LEU A 30 1.11 5.93 11.13
N ILE A 31 1.30 6.06 9.82
CA ILE A 31 1.87 5.02 8.98
C ILE A 31 3.26 5.41 8.48
N ASP A 32 4.08 4.40 8.28
CA ASP A 32 5.43 4.56 7.75
C ASP A 32 5.43 5.11 6.31
N GLU A 33 6.47 5.83 5.93
CA GLU A 33 6.64 6.40 4.58
C GLU A 33 6.73 5.31 3.50
N ARG A 34 7.22 4.11 3.85
CA ARG A 34 7.33 2.95 2.96
C ARG A 34 5.98 2.36 2.56
N GLN A 35 4.90 2.69 3.28
CA GLN A 35 3.54 2.24 2.93
C GLN A 35 2.96 3.14 1.82
N THR A 36 3.09 2.71 0.57
CA THR A 36 2.80 3.54 -0.61
C THR A 36 1.39 3.43 -1.16
N ALA A 37 0.63 2.40 -0.80
CA ALA A 37 -0.69 2.13 -1.37
C ALA A 37 -1.82 2.95 -0.71
N PHE A 38 -2.84 3.31 -1.52
CA PHE A 38 -4.11 3.92 -1.09
C PHE A 38 -4.03 5.28 -0.39
N LEU A 39 -2.91 6.00 -0.53
CA LEU A 39 -2.70 7.31 0.08
C LEU A 39 -2.49 8.37 -1.01
N LYS A 40 -3.12 9.54 -0.84
CA LYS A 40 -2.96 10.64 -1.78
C LYS A 40 -1.50 11.10 -1.80
N GLY A 41 -0.94 11.27 -3.00
CA GLY A 41 0.45 11.71 -3.19
C GLY A 41 1.50 10.62 -3.02
N ARG A 42 1.13 9.37 -2.71
CA ARG A 42 2.03 8.22 -2.75
C ARG A 42 1.75 7.38 -4.00
N HIS A 43 2.79 7.04 -4.75
CA HIS A 43 2.70 6.30 -5.99
C HIS A 43 3.17 4.87 -5.80
N ILE A 44 2.49 3.90 -6.44
CA ILE A 44 2.87 2.48 -6.39
C ILE A 44 4.30 2.24 -6.88
N LEU A 45 4.78 3.08 -7.81
CA LEU A 45 6.13 3.03 -8.35
C LEU A 45 7.21 3.30 -7.30
N HIS A 46 6.92 4.09 -6.26
CA HIS A 46 7.89 4.34 -5.18
C HIS A 46 8.27 3.04 -4.46
N GLY A 47 7.30 2.14 -4.23
CA GLY A 47 7.58 0.84 -3.61
C GLY A 47 8.46 -0.06 -4.46
N VAL A 48 8.25 -0.04 -5.78
CA VAL A 48 9.06 -0.82 -6.74
C VAL A 48 10.48 -0.25 -6.83
N MET A 49 10.62 1.06 -6.85
CA MET A 49 11.91 1.74 -6.89
C MET A 49 12.76 1.42 -5.65
N ILE A 50 12.19 1.57 -4.46
CA ILE A 50 12.88 1.25 -3.20
C ILE A 50 13.33 -0.22 -3.18
N ALA A 51 12.46 -1.15 -3.59
CA ALA A 51 12.82 -2.57 -3.64
C ALA A 51 13.98 -2.85 -4.62
N ASN A 52 13.99 -2.18 -5.78
CA ASN A 52 15.05 -2.33 -6.76
C ASN A 52 16.39 -1.78 -6.27
N GLU A 53 16.39 -0.63 -5.59
CA GLU A 53 17.59 -0.04 -4.99
C GLU A 53 18.18 -0.93 -3.90
N VAL A 54 17.36 -1.47 -3.00
CA VAL A 54 17.81 -2.39 -1.94
C VAL A 54 18.45 -3.65 -2.53
N LEU A 55 17.86 -4.21 -3.59
CA LEU A 55 18.43 -5.38 -4.29
C LEU A 55 19.73 -5.04 -5.02
N ALA A 56 19.80 -3.88 -5.67
CA ALA A 56 21.01 -3.42 -6.34
C ALA A 56 22.16 -3.20 -5.33
N GLU A 57 21.86 -2.63 -4.16
CA GLU A 57 22.83 -2.44 -3.09
C GLU A 57 23.34 -3.76 -2.52
N ALA A 58 22.45 -4.72 -2.25
CA ALA A 58 22.84 -6.05 -1.78
C ALA A 58 23.75 -6.77 -2.79
N LYS A 59 23.44 -6.66 -4.09
CA LYS A 59 24.27 -7.20 -5.17
C LYS A 59 25.63 -6.51 -5.24
N PHE A 60 25.67 -5.18 -5.12
CA PHE A 60 26.93 -4.43 -5.12
C PHE A 60 27.84 -4.81 -3.95
N LYS A 61 27.25 -5.02 -2.77
CA LYS A 61 27.98 -5.41 -1.55
C LYS A 61 28.27 -6.91 -1.45
N ASN A 62 27.91 -7.72 -2.46
CA ASN A 62 27.95 -9.19 -2.41
C ASN A 62 27.36 -9.77 -1.12
N THR A 63 26.31 -9.13 -0.60
CA THR A 63 25.66 -9.56 0.64
C THR A 63 24.55 -10.56 0.29
N PRO A 64 24.49 -11.73 0.94
CA PRO A 64 23.41 -12.68 0.70
C PRO A 64 22.06 -12.01 1.03
N CYS A 65 21.12 -12.06 0.09
CA CYS A 65 19.80 -11.44 0.24
C CYS A 65 18.68 -12.45 0.00
N MET A 66 17.56 -12.28 0.69
CA MET A 66 16.34 -13.06 0.51
C MET A 66 15.16 -12.11 0.40
N VAL A 67 14.33 -12.29 -0.63
CA VAL A 67 13.06 -11.56 -0.77
C VAL A 67 11.94 -12.44 -0.28
N PHE A 68 11.25 -11.98 0.78
CA PHE A 68 10.10 -12.69 1.31
C PHE A 68 8.81 -11.99 0.88
N LYS A 69 8.07 -12.63 -0.02
CA LYS A 69 6.78 -12.12 -0.51
C LYS A 69 5.64 -12.71 0.32
N VAL A 70 5.05 -11.89 1.18
CA VAL A 70 3.89 -12.25 1.99
C VAL A 70 2.63 -11.68 1.35
N ASN A 71 1.54 -12.43 1.42
CA ASN A 71 0.21 -11.95 1.06
C ASN A 71 -0.81 -12.41 2.08
N PHE A 72 -1.87 -11.62 2.27
CA PHE A 72 -3.01 -12.05 3.08
C PHE A 72 -3.91 -12.96 2.25
N GLU A 73 -4.34 -14.06 2.86
CA GLU A 73 -5.49 -14.83 2.37
C GLU A 73 -6.77 -14.01 2.59
N LYS A 74 -7.75 -14.22 1.72
CA LYS A 74 -9.00 -13.45 1.73
C LYS A 74 -10.06 -14.14 2.55
#